data_AF-A0A1H5USL3-F1
#
_entry.id   AF-A0A1H5USL3-F1
#
_cell.length_a   1.000
_cell.length_b   1.000
_cell.length_c   1.000
_cell.angle_alpha   90.00
_cell.angle_beta   90.00
_cell.angle_gamma   90.00
#
_symmetry.space_group_name_H-M   'P 1'
#
loop_
_entity.id
_entity.type
_entity.pdbx_description
1 polymer ?
#
loop_
_entity_poly.entity_id
_entity_poly.type
_entity_poly.pdbx_seq_one_letter_code
_entity_poly.pdbx_strand_id
1 'polypeptide(L)'
;MTAQHSTTEAALRDAVDTALIDLLTAQHNPADRAQHELSRAVDMLDQHPQIEVSADAAAAVRTAAEHLAHGSPEDARTALVTARGRLSQPGSRLASRNAR
;
A
#
# COMPACT_ATOMS: atom_id res chain seq x y z
N MET A 1 20.69 12.87 -4.49
CA MET A 1 19.51 12.64 -5.36
C MET A 1 18.39 11.94 -4.55
N THR A 2 17.94 12.52 -3.44
CA THR A 2 17.03 11.87 -2.46
C THR A 2 15.56 12.33 -2.57
N ALA A 3 15.29 13.37 -3.36
CA ALA A 3 13.96 13.96 -3.47
C ALA A 3 12.94 13.04 -4.17
N GLN A 4 13.36 12.32 -5.22
CA GLN A 4 12.46 11.45 -6.00
C GLN A 4 11.93 10.27 -5.19
N HIS A 5 12.74 9.68 -4.31
CA HIS A 5 12.34 8.52 -3.51
C HIS A 5 11.30 8.90 -2.45
N SER A 6 11.45 10.09 -1.84
CA SER A 6 10.46 10.62 -0.88
C SER A 6 9.11 10.89 -1.53
N THR A 7 9.09 11.30 -2.81
CA THR A 7 7.86 11.55 -3.55
C THR A 7 7.13 10.24 -3.91
N THR A 8 7.85 9.20 -4.32
CA THR A 8 7.25 7.90 -4.66
C THR A 8 6.74 7.16 -3.42
N GLU A 9 7.48 7.19 -2.30
CA GLU A 9 7.02 6.65 -1.01
C GLU A 9 5.74 7.34 -0.51
N ALA A 10 5.69 8.67 -0.63
CA ALA A 10 4.50 9.45 -0.27
C ALA A 10 3.30 9.12 -1.17
N ALA A 11 3.50 8.99 -2.48
CA ALA A 11 2.44 8.63 -3.41
C ALA A 11 1.95 7.18 -3.20
N LEU A 12 2.82 6.25 -2.79
CA LEU A 12 2.41 4.90 -2.42
C LEU A 12 1.52 4.90 -1.17
N ARG A 13 1.91 5.66 -0.14
CA ARG A 13 1.10 5.83 1.07
C ARG A 13 -0.27 6.44 0.75
N ASP A 14 -0.29 7.47 -0.08
CA ASP A 14 -1.52 8.15 -0.51
C ASP A 14 -2.49 7.21 -1.24
N ALA A 15 -1.99 6.36 -2.15
CA ALA A 15 -2.81 5.37 -2.83
C ALA A 15 -3.40 4.32 -1.86
N VAL A 16 -2.60 3.83 -0.90
CA VAL A 16 -3.05 2.87 0.13
C VAL A 16 -4.10 3.51 1.05
N ASP A 17 -3.87 4.74 1.50
CA ASP A 17 -4.83 5.48 2.34
C ASP A 17 -6.13 5.76 1.58
N THR A 18 -6.05 6.16 0.30
CA THR A 18 -7.22 6.41 -0.55
C THR A 18 -8.04 5.13 -0.76
N ALA A 19 -7.38 4.01 -1.09
CA ALA A 19 -8.07 2.72 -1.23
C ALA A 19 -8.80 2.31 0.06
N LEU A 20 -8.16 2.51 1.22
CA LEU A 20 -8.78 2.22 2.51
C LEU A 20 -9.98 3.13 2.79
N ILE A 21 -9.87 4.43 2.49
CA ILE A 21 -10.97 5.38 2.65
C ILE A 21 -12.14 5.02 1.74
N ASP A 22 -11.87 4.68 0.48
CA ASP A 22 -12.92 4.28 -0.47
C ASP A 22 -13.66 3.03 0.01
N LEU A 23 -12.96 2.00 0.52
CA LEU A 23 -13.62 0.81 1.12
C LEU A 23 -14.43 1.12 2.38
N LEU A 24 -14.08 2.18 3.12
CA LEU A 24 -14.75 2.56 4.35
C LEU A 24 -15.95 3.49 4.14
N THR A 25 -15.93 4.30 3.09
CA THR A 25 -16.79 5.49 2.99
C THR A 25 -17.55 5.61 1.68
N ALA A 26 -17.14 4.93 0.60
CA ALA A 26 -17.79 5.13 -0.68
C ALA A 26 -19.16 4.44 -0.72
N GLN A 27 -20.18 5.22 -1.06
CA GLN A 27 -21.57 4.76 -1.13
C GLN A 27 -21.88 3.99 -2.42
N HIS A 28 -21.08 4.17 -3.47
CA HIS A 28 -21.24 3.52 -4.77
C HIS A 28 -19.90 2.94 -5.23
N ASN A 29 -19.90 1.66 -5.59
CA ASN A 29 -18.75 0.90 -6.09
C ASN A 29 -17.43 1.12 -5.31
N PRO A 30 -17.44 0.98 -3.97
CA PRO A 30 -16.24 1.16 -3.13
C PRO A 30 -15.09 0.24 -3.57
N ALA A 31 -15.42 -0.98 -3.98
CA ALA A 31 -14.45 -1.98 -4.41
C ALA A 31 -13.73 -1.57 -5.70
N ASP A 32 -14.44 -1.06 -6.71
CA ASP A 32 -13.81 -0.70 -8.00
C ASP A 32 -12.81 0.45 -7.85
N ARG A 33 -13.17 1.48 -7.06
CA ARG A 33 -12.27 2.62 -6.82
C ARG A 33 -11.06 2.21 -5.97
N ALA A 34 -11.29 1.44 -4.91
CA ALA A 34 -10.20 0.90 -4.10
C ALA A 34 -9.28 -0.03 -4.91
N GLN A 35 -9.83 -0.80 -5.87
CA GLN A 35 -9.05 -1.66 -6.75
C GLN A 35 -8.18 -0.86 -7.71
N HIS A 36 -8.69 0.26 -8.22
CA HIS A 36 -7.89 1.16 -9.06
C HIS A 36 -6.67 1.71 -8.32
N GLU A 37 -6.87 2.23 -7.11
CA GLU A 37 -5.78 2.77 -6.29
C GLU A 37 -4.81 1.68 -5.82
N LEU A 38 -5.30 0.49 -5.48
CA LEU A 38 -4.45 -0.65 -5.13
C LEU A 38 -3.62 -1.15 -6.32
N SER A 39 -4.18 -1.18 -7.52
CA SER A 39 -3.44 -1.56 -8.73
C SER A 39 -2.31 -0.57 -8.98
N ARG A 40 -2.59 0.74 -8.86
CA ARG A 40 -1.58 1.79 -8.94
C ARG A 40 -0.49 1.63 -7.88
N ALA A 41 -0.85 1.30 -6.64
CA ALA A 41 0.11 1.07 -5.56
C ALA A 41 1.02 -0.13 -5.85
N VAL A 42 0.48 -1.24 -6.39
CA VAL A 42 1.25 -2.42 -6.80
C VAL A 42 2.19 -2.07 -7.96
N ASP A 43 1.71 -1.36 -8.98
CA ASP A 43 2.53 -0.92 -10.10
C ASP A 43 3.72 -0.07 -9.64
N MET A 44 3.49 0.83 -8.67
CA MET A 44 4.57 1.65 -8.08
C MET A 44 5.62 0.79 -7.36
N LEU A 45 5.21 -0.26 -6.63
CA LEU A 45 6.13 -1.18 -5.97
C LEU A 45 6.97 -1.97 -6.98
N ASP A 46 6.36 -2.38 -8.08
CA ASP A 46 7.02 -3.19 -9.11
C ASP A 46 7.96 -2.35 -9.99
N GLN A 47 7.57 -1.11 -10.31
CA GLN A 47 8.38 -0.19 -11.11
C GLN A 47 9.52 0.47 -10.31
N HIS A 48 9.36 0.58 -8.99
CA HIS A 48 10.33 1.24 -8.13
C HIS A 48 10.78 0.33 -6.97
N PRO A 49 11.60 -0.70 -7.25
CA PRO A 49 12.12 -1.61 -6.23
C PRO A 49 13.01 -0.91 -5.17
N GLN A 50 13.37 0.36 -5.41
CA GLN A 50 14.15 1.23 -4.55
C GLN A 50 13.32 2.15 -3.64
N ILE A 51 11.98 1.99 -3.61
CA ILE A 51 11.15 2.63 -2.57
C ILE A 51 11.58 2.03 -1.22
N GLU A 52 11.90 2.89 -0.24
CA GLU A 52 12.33 2.49 1.11
C GLU A 52 11.13 2.02 1.97
N VAL A 53 10.45 0.97 1.52
CA VAL A 53 9.40 0.27 2.25
C VAL A 53 9.84 -1.13 2.66
N SER A 54 9.34 -1.60 3.79
CA SER A 54 9.60 -2.98 4.20
C SER A 54 8.95 -3.96 3.22
N ALA A 55 9.59 -5.10 2.97
CA ALA A 55 9.02 -6.19 2.17
C ALA A 55 7.64 -6.62 2.70
N ASP A 56 7.49 -6.55 4.02
CA ASP A 56 6.26 -6.75 4.76
C ASP A 56 5.14 -5.76 4.38
N ALA A 57 5.45 -4.48 4.20
CA ALA A 57 4.48 -3.49 3.74
C ALA A 57 4.07 -3.76 2.28
N ALA A 58 5.05 -4.03 1.41
CA ALA A 58 4.80 -4.34 0.00
C ALA A 58 3.95 -5.61 -0.17
N ALA A 59 4.23 -6.66 0.63
CA ALA A 59 3.44 -7.89 0.64
C ALA A 59 1.99 -7.62 1.06
N ALA A 60 1.77 -6.83 2.13
CA ALA A 60 0.43 -6.49 2.58
C ALA A 60 -0.38 -5.70 1.53
N VAL A 61 0.25 -4.81 0.77
CA VAL A 61 -0.39 -4.10 -0.36
C VAL A 61 -0.81 -5.07 -1.47
N ARG A 62 0.06 -6.01 -1.85
CA ARG A 62 -0.26 -7.03 -2.86
C ARG A 62 -1.38 -7.96 -2.41
N THR A 63 -1.33 -8.44 -1.17
CA THR A 63 -2.39 -9.27 -0.58
C THR A 63 -3.73 -8.53 -0.53
N ALA A 64 -3.74 -7.23 -0.22
CA ALA A 64 -4.97 -6.43 -0.28
C ALA A 64 -5.55 -6.37 -1.70
N ALA A 65 -4.70 -6.14 -2.71
CA ALA A 65 -5.11 -6.11 -4.11
C ALA A 65 -5.68 -7.47 -4.57
N GLU A 66 -5.03 -8.57 -4.17
CA GLU A 66 -5.50 -9.92 -4.43
C GLU A 66 -6.88 -10.16 -3.80
N HIS A 67 -7.06 -9.89 -2.50
CA HIS A 67 -8.35 -10.08 -1.85
C HIS A 67 -9.48 -9.29 -2.52
N LEU A 68 -9.19 -8.06 -2.93
CA LEU A 68 -10.18 -7.23 -3.59
C LEU A 68 -10.55 -7.76 -4.98
N ALA A 69 -9.56 -8.25 -5.74
CA ALA A 69 -9.79 -8.90 -7.03
C ALA A 69 -10.60 -10.21 -6.92
N HIS A 70 -10.52 -10.91 -5.79
CA HIS A 70 -11.32 -12.11 -5.49
C HIS A 70 -12.71 -11.79 -4.89
N GLY A 71 -13.07 -10.52 -4.76
CA GLY A 71 -14.36 -10.12 -4.20
C GLY A 71 -14.46 -10.24 -2.67
N SER A 72 -13.32 -10.20 -1.97
CA SER A 72 -13.23 -10.22 -0.50
C SER A 72 -12.83 -8.84 0.06
N PRO A 73 -13.74 -7.84 0.06
CA PRO A 73 -13.41 -6.48 0.48
C PRO A 73 -13.09 -6.35 1.99
N GLU A 74 -13.63 -7.23 2.84
CA GLU A 74 -13.32 -7.24 4.28
C GLU A 74 -11.88 -7.71 4.56
N ASP A 75 -11.43 -8.75 3.85
CA ASP A 75 -10.05 -9.24 3.92
C ASP A 75 -9.09 -8.20 3.33
N ALA A 76 -9.46 -7.59 2.19
CA ALA A 76 -8.70 -6.51 1.57
C ALA A 76 -8.53 -5.32 2.53
N ARG A 77 -9.58 -4.95 3.26
CA ARG A 77 -9.53 -3.92 4.29
C ARG A 77 -8.58 -4.29 5.43
N THR A 78 -8.60 -5.52 5.90
CA THR A 78 -7.70 -5.99 6.97
C THR A 78 -6.22 -5.92 6.52
N ALA A 79 -5.95 -6.33 5.29
CA ALA A 79 -4.64 -6.22 4.68
C ALA A 79 -4.20 -4.76 4.50
N LEU A 80 -5.10 -3.86 4.07
CA LEU A 80 -4.84 -2.42 3.95
C LEU A 80 -4.52 -1.75 5.29
N VAL A 81 -5.22 -2.10 6.36
CA VAL A 81 -4.91 -1.59 7.71
C VAL A 81 -3.50 -2.02 8.13
N THR A 82 -3.13 -3.27 7.82
CA THR A 82 -1.78 -3.79 8.07
C THR A 82 -0.73 -3.05 7.25
N ALA A 83 -0.97 -2.86 5.96
CA ALA A 83 -0.10 -2.12 5.05
C ALA A 83 0.11 -0.68 5.54
N ARG A 84 -0.97 0.04 5.85
CA ARG A 84 -0.94 1.40 6.39
C ARG A 84 -0.15 1.50 7.69
N GLY A 85 -0.36 0.56 8.62
CA GLY A 85 0.37 0.50 9.88
C GLY A 85 1.88 0.34 9.65
N ARG A 86 2.28 -0.55 8.75
CA ARG A 86 3.69 -0.79 8.38
C ARG A 86 4.31 0.40 7.64
N LEU A 87 3.56 1.03 6.75
CA LEU A 87 3.98 2.23 6.02
C LEU A 87 4.09 3.46 6.93
N SER A 88 3.32 3.54 8.01
CA SER A 88 3.34 4.68 8.96
C SER A 88 4.49 4.62 9.97
N GLN A 89 5.19 3.49 10.09
CA GLN A 89 6.29 3.36 11.04
C GLN A 89 7.53 4.14 10.54
N PRO A 90 8.13 5.01 11.38
CA PRO A 90 9.39 5.70 11.08
C PRO A 90 10.57 4.74 10.78
N GLY A 91 10.40 3.45 11.08
CA GLY A 91 11.35 2.36 10.82
C GLY A 91 11.20 1.65 9.47
N SER A 92 10.27 2.05 8.60
CA SER A 92 10.21 1.58 7.20
C SER A 92 11.56 1.74 6.47
N ARG A 93 12.32 2.77 6.85
CA ARG A 93 13.68 3.05 6.33
C ARG A 93 14.80 2.22 6.97
N LEU A 94 14.53 1.45 8.03
CA LEU A 94 15.57 0.95 8.96
C LEU A 94 15.61 -0.57 9.19
N ALA A 95 14.57 -1.33 8.85
CA ALA A 95 14.62 -2.80 9.05
C ALA A 95 15.74 -3.47 8.22
N SER A 96 16.15 -2.89 7.09
CA SER A 96 17.28 -3.37 6.27
C SER A 96 18.65 -2.81 6.68
N ARG A 97 18.72 -1.84 7.60
CA ARG A 97 20.01 -1.23 7.99
C ARG A 97 20.58 -1.78 9.31
N ASN A 98 19.82 -2.61 10.03
CA ASN A 98 20.24 -3.21 11.30
C ASN A 98 20.12 -4.75 11.36
N ALA A 99 19.80 -5.42 10.25
CA ALA A 99 19.97 -6.87 10.15
C ALA A 99 21.41 -7.22 9.75
N ARG A 100 22.35 -6.93 10.65
CA ARG A 100 23.78 -7.32 10.71
C ARG A 100 24.67 -7.09 9.50
#